data_AF-A0A7G9YEJ8-F1
#
_entry.id   AF-A0A7G9YEJ8-F1
#
_cell.length_a   1.000
_cell.length_b   1.000
_cell.length_c   1.000
_cell.angle_alpha   90.00
_cell.angle_beta   90.00
_cell.angle_gamma   90.00
#
_symmetry.space_group_name_H-M   'P 1'
#
loop_
_entity.id
_entity.type
_entity.pdbx_description
1 polymer ?
#
loop_
_entity_poly.entity_id
_entity_poly.type
_entity_poly.pdbx_seq_one_letter_code
_entity_poly.pdbx_strand_id
1 'polypeptide(L)'
;TIDKTEFTVPFVCGARNLGEALRRIAEGAAMIRTKGEAGTGDVREAVRHTKLITGSIRALKGKNKEELVRVAREIEAPFELVEETAKLQRLPVVNFAAGGVATPADAALMMHLGVDGVFVGSGIFTAENPEKMADAIVEAVNNYDKPEVLAEISKGLGDQMKGIDIRTLSDVETLQTRGW
;
A
#
# COMPACT_ATOMS: atom_id res chain seq x y z
N THR A 1 -3.96 12.06 17.18
CA THR A 1 -2.93 12.19 16.13
C THR A 1 -1.60 12.49 16.78
N ILE A 2 -0.51 11.93 16.27
CA ILE A 2 0.86 12.17 16.76
C ILE A 2 1.52 13.16 15.79
N ASP A 3 2.07 14.24 16.33
CA ASP A 3 2.96 15.15 15.60
C ASP A 3 4.32 14.47 15.42
N LYS A 4 4.65 14.07 14.19
CA LYS A 4 5.84 13.28 13.89
C LYS A 4 7.05 14.16 13.60
N THR A 5 6.88 15.49 13.45
CA THR A 5 8.01 16.40 13.18
C THR A 5 8.90 16.64 14.40
N GLU A 6 8.37 16.36 15.59
CA GLU A 6 9.11 16.44 16.87
C GLU A 6 10.07 15.25 17.08
N PHE A 7 10.11 14.29 16.15
CA PHE A 7 10.91 13.08 16.27
C PHE A 7 12.00 13.01 15.20
N THR A 8 13.14 12.44 15.57
CA THR A 8 14.23 12.15 14.62
C THR A 8 14.06 10.79 13.92
N VAL A 9 13.30 9.88 14.53
CA VAL A 9 13.02 8.55 13.98
C VAL A 9 11.91 8.66 12.92
N PRO A 10 12.08 8.09 11.71
CA PRO A 10 11.08 8.19 10.66
C PRO A 10 9.83 7.35 10.96
N PHE A 11 8.66 7.88 10.60
CA PHE A 11 7.38 7.20 10.77
C PHE A 11 6.83 6.67 9.44
N VAL A 12 6.32 5.43 9.47
CA VAL A 12 5.49 4.87 8.40
C VAL A 12 4.01 4.95 8.79
N CYS A 13 3.16 5.45 7.89
CA CYS A 13 1.73 5.60 8.14
C CYS A 13 0.87 4.87 7.10
N GLY A 14 -0.26 4.32 7.54
CA GLY A 14 -1.24 3.69 6.66
C GLY A 14 -2.20 4.70 6.03
N ALA A 15 -2.53 4.54 4.76
CA ALA A 15 -3.54 5.33 4.05
C ALA A 15 -4.45 4.47 3.16
N ARG A 16 -5.69 4.91 2.98
CA ARG A 16 -6.69 4.28 2.10
C ARG A 16 -6.96 5.06 0.81
N ASN A 17 -6.66 6.34 0.82
CA ASN A 17 -6.88 7.29 -0.26
C ASN A 17 -5.83 8.41 -0.23
N LEU A 18 -5.82 9.26 -1.25
CA LEU A 18 -4.83 10.33 -1.38
C LEU A 18 -4.93 11.37 -0.25
N GLY A 19 -6.14 11.75 0.16
CA GLY A 19 -6.34 12.72 1.25
C GLY A 19 -5.72 12.25 2.56
N GLU A 20 -5.99 11.00 2.95
CA GLU A 20 -5.36 10.39 4.12
C GLU A 20 -3.84 10.37 4.00
N ALA A 21 -3.29 9.95 2.86
CA ALA A 21 -1.84 9.89 2.65
C ALA A 21 -1.19 11.27 2.85
N LEU A 22 -1.73 12.31 2.21
CA LEU A 22 -1.18 13.66 2.30
C LEU A 22 -1.32 14.25 3.70
N ARG A 23 -2.42 13.98 4.43
CA ARG A 23 -2.54 14.37 5.84
C ARG A 23 -1.50 13.68 6.73
N ARG A 24 -1.19 12.41 6.49
CA ARG A 24 -0.11 11.72 7.24
C ARG A 24 1.26 12.32 6.94
N ILE A 25 1.53 12.67 5.69
CA ILE A 25 2.78 13.35 5.30
C ILE A 25 2.87 14.73 5.96
N ALA A 26 1.77 15.48 5.99
CA ALA A 26 1.70 16.79 6.66
C ALA A 26 2.00 16.72 8.16
N GLU A 27 1.62 15.62 8.81
CA GLU A 27 1.96 15.35 10.21
C GLU A 27 3.40 14.86 10.41
N GLY A 28 4.22 14.74 9.35
CA GLY A 28 5.62 14.30 9.39
C GLY A 28 5.87 12.82 9.07
N ALA A 29 4.94 12.12 8.40
CA ALA A 29 5.21 10.75 7.94
C ALA A 29 6.28 10.74 6.83
N ALA A 30 7.36 9.99 7.05
CA ALA A 30 8.46 9.83 6.08
C ALA A 30 8.18 8.74 5.03
N MET A 31 7.16 7.90 5.27
CA MET A 31 6.77 6.80 4.41
C MET A 31 5.27 6.53 4.54
N ILE A 32 4.64 6.14 3.43
CA ILE A 32 3.26 5.67 3.39
C ILE A 32 3.20 4.19 3.06
N ARG A 33 2.18 3.51 3.57
CA ARG A 33 1.75 2.20 3.10
C ARG A 33 0.25 2.15 2.92
N THR A 34 -0.26 1.21 2.12
CA THR A 34 -1.69 0.90 2.17
C THR A 34 -2.07 0.38 3.55
N LYS A 35 -3.31 0.62 3.99
CA LYS A 35 -3.82 -0.08 5.17
C LYS A 35 -4.02 -1.57 4.86
N GLY A 36 -4.73 -1.85 3.78
CA GLY A 36 -5.18 -3.21 3.41
C GLY A 36 -5.96 -3.87 4.55
N GLU A 37 -6.26 -5.16 4.43
CA GLU A 37 -6.79 -5.93 5.55
C GLU A 37 -5.70 -6.89 6.03
N ALA A 38 -5.15 -6.61 7.22
CA ALA A 38 -4.01 -7.37 7.73
C ALA A 38 -4.47 -8.71 8.32
N GLY A 39 -3.70 -9.78 8.11
CA GLY A 39 -4.00 -11.09 8.70
C GLY A 39 -5.07 -11.91 7.97
N THR A 40 -5.64 -11.42 6.85
CA THR A 40 -6.64 -12.17 6.08
C THR A 40 -6.06 -12.96 4.92
N GLY A 41 -4.83 -12.67 4.48
CA GLY A 41 -4.29 -13.24 3.24
C GLY A 41 -5.05 -12.81 1.98
N ASP A 42 -5.86 -11.75 2.04
CA ASP A 42 -6.59 -11.21 0.89
C ASP A 42 -6.10 -9.81 0.51
N VAL A 43 -5.41 -9.73 -0.63
CA VAL A 43 -4.77 -8.52 -1.16
C VAL A 43 -5.76 -7.48 -1.72
N ARG A 44 -7.05 -7.83 -1.86
CA ARG A 44 -8.09 -6.98 -2.47
C ARG A 44 -8.15 -5.56 -1.94
N GLU A 45 -8.06 -5.36 -0.62
CA GLU A 45 -8.12 -4.03 -0.03
C GLU A 45 -6.82 -3.24 -0.27
N ALA A 46 -5.65 -3.90 -0.26
CA ALA A 46 -4.39 -3.25 -0.65
C ALA A 46 -4.43 -2.80 -2.12
N VAL A 47 -4.98 -3.64 -3.02
CA VAL A 47 -5.22 -3.28 -4.43
C VAL A 47 -6.17 -2.09 -4.53
N ARG A 48 -7.28 -2.10 -3.80
CA ARG A 48 -8.28 -1.00 -3.79
C ARG A 48 -7.62 0.32 -3.37
N HIS A 49 -6.93 0.35 -2.25
CA HIS A 49 -6.24 1.54 -1.74
C HIS A 49 -5.19 2.06 -2.72
N THR A 50 -4.39 1.18 -3.29
CA THR A 50 -3.36 1.55 -4.28
C THR A 50 -4.00 2.18 -5.51
N LYS A 51 -5.07 1.59 -6.04
CA LYS A 51 -5.80 2.14 -7.20
C LYS A 51 -6.45 3.48 -6.90
N LEU A 52 -6.99 3.69 -5.70
CA LEU A 52 -7.56 4.97 -5.28
C LEU A 52 -6.48 6.05 -5.21
N ILE A 53 -5.36 5.78 -4.53
CA ILE A 53 -4.25 6.73 -4.40
C ILE A 53 -3.68 7.10 -5.78
N THR A 54 -3.29 6.09 -6.57
CA THR A 54 -2.69 6.31 -7.90
C THR A 54 -3.69 6.91 -8.90
N GLY A 55 -4.97 6.55 -8.81
CA GLY A 55 -6.06 7.14 -9.59
C GLY A 55 -6.22 8.64 -9.29
N SER A 56 -6.29 9.01 -8.00
CA SER A 56 -6.36 10.41 -7.59
C SER A 56 -5.14 11.21 -8.03
N ILE A 57 -3.92 10.65 -7.90
CA ILE A 57 -2.68 11.32 -8.36
C ILE A 57 -2.73 11.59 -9.87
N ARG A 58 -3.11 10.58 -10.67
CA ARG A 58 -3.26 10.74 -12.13
C ARG A 58 -4.30 11.80 -12.48
N ALA A 59 -5.39 11.88 -11.73
CA ALA A 59 -6.42 12.89 -11.96
C ALA A 59 -5.94 14.33 -11.71
N LEU A 60 -4.88 14.54 -10.93
CA LEU A 60 -4.28 15.87 -10.72
C LEU A 60 -3.54 16.40 -11.96
N LYS A 61 -3.14 15.51 -12.88
CA LYS A 61 -2.30 15.89 -14.03
C LYS A 61 -3.00 16.93 -14.90
N GLY A 62 -2.31 18.05 -15.16
CA GLY A 62 -2.80 19.11 -16.03
C GLY A 62 -3.83 20.05 -15.39
N LYS A 63 -4.19 19.85 -14.11
CA LYS A 63 -5.03 20.81 -13.38
C LYS A 63 -4.29 22.13 -13.16
N ASN A 64 -5.02 23.23 -13.27
CA ASN A 64 -4.51 24.56 -12.90
C ASN A 64 -4.56 24.78 -11.37
N LYS A 65 -4.02 25.91 -10.91
CA LYS A 65 -3.94 26.22 -9.48
C LYS A 65 -5.31 26.24 -8.78
N GLU A 66 -6.32 26.86 -9.38
CA GLU A 66 -7.67 26.94 -8.79
C GLU A 66 -8.33 25.57 -8.68
N GLU A 67 -8.13 24.71 -9.69
CA GLU A 67 -8.59 23.32 -9.68
C GLU A 67 -7.91 22.51 -8.57
N LEU A 68 -6.60 22.68 -8.40
CA LEU A 68 -5.84 22.01 -7.33
C LEU A 68 -6.28 22.48 -5.94
N VAL A 69 -6.59 23.77 -5.75
CA VAL A 69 -7.17 24.28 -4.50
C VAL A 69 -8.53 23.64 -4.21
N ARG A 70 -9.38 23.44 -5.22
CA ARG A 70 -10.67 22.74 -5.05
C ARG A 70 -10.46 21.29 -4.62
N VAL A 71 -9.54 20.57 -5.28
CA VAL A 71 -9.22 19.19 -4.91
C VAL A 71 -8.69 19.13 -3.48
N ALA A 72 -7.75 19.99 -3.11
CA ALA A 72 -7.19 20.02 -1.75
C ALA A 72 -8.27 20.17 -0.67
N ARG A 73 -9.30 21.00 -0.92
CA ARG A 73 -10.47 21.12 -0.03
C ARG A 73 -11.31 19.85 0.00
N GLU A 74 -11.60 19.26 -1.17
CA GLU A 74 -12.42 18.05 -1.30
C GLU A 74 -11.82 16.84 -0.59
N ILE A 75 -10.50 16.63 -0.73
CA ILE A 75 -9.79 15.52 -0.08
C ILE A 75 -9.27 15.88 1.31
N GLU A 76 -9.56 17.10 1.80
CA GLU A 76 -9.12 17.63 3.10
C GLU A 76 -7.60 17.47 3.30
N ALA A 77 -6.79 17.91 2.33
CA ALA A 77 -5.34 17.81 2.36
C ALA A 77 -4.67 19.18 2.16
N PRO A 78 -3.43 19.39 2.66
CA PRO A 78 -2.71 20.64 2.44
C PRO A 78 -2.49 20.91 0.95
N PHE A 79 -2.76 22.13 0.52
CA PHE A 79 -2.67 22.53 -0.87
C PHE A 79 -1.25 22.33 -1.43
N GLU A 80 -0.24 22.66 -0.65
CA GLU A 80 1.17 22.56 -1.03
C GLU A 80 1.55 21.12 -1.38
N LEU A 81 1.09 20.15 -0.58
CA LEU A 81 1.34 18.73 -0.84
C LEU A 81 0.53 18.20 -2.04
N VAL A 82 -0.68 18.72 -2.26
CA VAL A 82 -1.46 18.41 -3.47
C VAL A 82 -0.76 18.94 -4.71
N GLU A 83 -0.26 20.17 -4.66
CA GLU A 83 0.47 20.80 -5.76
C GLU A 83 1.79 20.06 -6.06
N GLU A 84 2.56 19.72 -5.03
CA GLU A 84 3.78 18.92 -5.17
C GLU A 84 3.49 17.53 -5.76
N THR A 85 2.47 16.84 -5.24
CA THR A 85 2.03 15.53 -5.76
C THR A 85 1.59 15.63 -7.23
N ALA A 86 0.90 16.71 -7.61
CA ALA A 86 0.49 16.96 -8.99
C ALA A 86 1.70 17.15 -9.91
N LYS A 87 2.72 17.90 -9.47
CA LYS A 87 3.98 18.11 -10.21
C LYS A 87 4.79 16.82 -10.35
N LEU A 88 4.96 16.08 -9.26
CA LEU A 88 5.75 14.84 -9.23
C LEU A 88 5.06 13.66 -9.91
N GLN A 89 3.71 13.67 -9.99
CA GLN A 89 2.90 12.53 -10.42
C GLN A 89 3.16 11.25 -9.59
N ARG A 90 3.53 11.45 -8.33
CA ARG A 90 3.71 10.43 -7.28
C ARG A 90 3.58 11.13 -5.92
N LEU A 91 3.46 10.35 -4.84
CA LEU A 91 3.61 10.91 -3.49
C LEU A 91 5.04 11.43 -3.31
N PRO A 92 5.25 12.49 -2.51
CA PRO A 92 6.59 13.02 -2.21
C PRO A 92 7.40 12.12 -1.25
N VAL A 93 6.84 10.97 -0.87
CA VAL A 93 7.48 9.93 -0.05
C VAL A 93 7.25 8.54 -0.68
N VAL A 94 7.99 7.55 -0.21
CA VAL A 94 7.84 6.14 -0.59
C VAL A 94 6.46 5.62 -0.19
N ASN A 95 5.83 4.83 -1.07
CA ASN A 95 4.53 4.19 -0.86
C ASN A 95 4.60 2.67 -1.04
N PHE A 96 4.44 1.91 0.05
CA PHE A 96 4.43 0.45 -0.01
C PHE A 96 3.02 -0.14 0.02
N ALA A 97 2.85 -1.33 -0.56
CA ALA A 97 1.67 -2.15 -0.29
C ALA A 97 1.80 -2.85 1.06
N ALA A 98 0.70 -2.95 1.80
CA ALA A 98 0.58 -3.74 3.02
C ALA A 98 -0.86 -4.23 3.21
N GLY A 99 -0.99 -5.38 3.86
CA GLY A 99 -2.26 -6.05 4.15
C GLY A 99 -2.65 -7.05 3.05
N GLY A 100 -2.74 -8.32 3.41
CA GLY A 100 -3.26 -9.37 2.54
C GLY A 100 -2.30 -9.98 1.52
N VAL A 101 -1.04 -9.54 1.43
CA VAL A 101 -0.02 -10.19 0.57
C VAL A 101 0.32 -11.56 1.16
N ALA A 102 -0.02 -12.63 0.46
CA ALA A 102 0.21 -14.00 0.90
C ALA A 102 1.00 -14.85 -0.10
N THR A 103 1.15 -14.38 -1.35
CA THR A 103 1.82 -15.12 -2.43
C THR A 103 2.82 -14.27 -3.20
N PRO A 104 3.77 -14.89 -3.93
CA PRO A 104 4.63 -14.18 -4.88
C PRO A 104 3.84 -13.42 -5.95
N ALA A 105 2.71 -13.98 -6.39
CA ALA A 105 1.83 -13.34 -7.37
C ALA A 105 1.19 -12.06 -6.81
N ASP A 106 0.76 -12.05 -5.54
CA ASP A 106 0.24 -10.85 -4.88
C ASP A 106 1.32 -9.77 -4.79
N ALA A 107 2.54 -10.15 -4.40
CA ALA A 107 3.66 -9.24 -4.28
C ALA A 107 3.97 -8.58 -5.65
N ALA A 108 4.08 -9.38 -6.71
CA ALA A 108 4.30 -8.89 -8.06
C ALA A 108 3.14 -8.02 -8.58
N LEU A 109 1.89 -8.41 -8.29
CA LEU A 109 0.71 -7.61 -8.62
C LEU A 109 0.80 -6.22 -8.00
N MET A 110 1.16 -6.13 -6.72
CA MET A 110 1.28 -4.84 -6.04
C MET A 110 2.35 -3.96 -6.69
N MET A 111 3.51 -4.53 -7.01
CA MET A 111 4.58 -3.81 -7.74
C MET A 111 4.09 -3.31 -9.10
N HIS A 112 3.35 -4.13 -9.86
CA HIS A 112 2.73 -3.73 -11.12
C HIS A 112 1.72 -2.57 -10.99
N LEU A 113 1.09 -2.42 -9.82
CA LEU A 113 0.19 -1.30 -9.54
C LEU A 113 0.93 0.00 -9.17
N GLY A 114 2.26 -0.01 -9.15
CA GLY A 114 3.10 1.18 -8.99
C GLY A 114 3.43 1.53 -7.54
N VAL A 115 3.42 0.55 -6.63
CA VAL A 115 4.00 0.74 -5.28
C VAL A 115 5.52 0.61 -5.34
N ASP A 116 6.20 1.21 -4.37
CA ASP A 116 7.67 1.20 -4.28
C ASP A 116 8.21 -0.06 -3.55
N GLY A 117 7.32 -0.90 -3.01
CA GLY A 117 7.66 -2.12 -2.28
C GLY A 117 6.45 -2.75 -1.56
N VAL A 118 6.67 -3.85 -0.86
CA VAL A 118 5.61 -4.61 -0.16
C VAL A 118 6.00 -4.92 1.28
N PHE A 119 5.03 -4.84 2.19
CA PHE A 119 5.12 -5.38 3.55
C PHE A 119 4.40 -6.72 3.61
N VAL A 120 5.09 -7.72 4.16
CA VAL A 120 4.52 -9.05 4.37
C VAL A 120 4.74 -9.47 5.82
N GLY A 121 3.70 -10.02 6.44
CA GLY A 121 3.74 -10.53 7.80
C GLY A 121 3.23 -11.96 7.84
N SER A 122 1.94 -12.13 8.13
CA SER A 122 1.31 -13.45 8.28
C SER A 122 1.45 -14.34 7.03
N GLY A 123 1.46 -13.76 5.83
CA GLY A 123 1.62 -14.50 4.57
C GLY A 123 2.90 -15.35 4.49
N ILE A 124 3.96 -14.96 5.20
CA ILE A 124 5.20 -15.74 5.31
C ILE A 124 5.13 -16.69 6.50
N PHE A 125 4.90 -16.15 7.70
CA PHE A 125 5.06 -16.93 8.95
C PHE A 125 3.96 -17.96 9.20
N THR A 126 2.86 -17.92 8.45
CA THR A 126 1.77 -18.93 8.54
C THR A 126 1.70 -19.84 7.31
N ALA A 127 2.64 -19.71 6.37
CA ALA A 127 2.82 -20.67 5.28
C ALA A 127 3.46 -21.97 5.80
N GLU A 128 3.30 -23.06 5.05
CA GLU A 128 3.93 -24.35 5.37
C GLU A 128 5.46 -24.24 5.46
N ASN A 129 6.07 -23.50 4.52
CA ASN A 129 7.51 -23.28 4.44
C ASN A 129 7.86 -21.78 4.48
N PRO A 130 7.94 -21.16 5.66
CA PRO A 130 8.16 -19.71 5.79
C PRO A 130 9.44 -19.19 5.12
N GLU A 131 10.56 -19.92 5.25
CA GLU A 131 11.84 -19.52 4.63
C GLU A 131 11.71 -19.47 3.10
N LYS A 132 11.20 -20.55 2.51
CA LYS A 132 10.98 -20.62 1.06
C LYS A 132 9.97 -19.58 0.56
N MET A 133 8.91 -19.31 1.33
CA MET A 133 7.92 -18.28 1.00
C MET A 133 8.54 -16.88 1.06
N ALA A 134 9.40 -16.60 2.05
CA ALA A 134 10.09 -15.32 2.18
C ALA A 134 11.00 -15.07 0.97
N ASP A 135 11.84 -16.03 0.62
CA ASP A 135 12.72 -15.95 -0.56
C ASP A 135 11.91 -15.75 -1.83
N ALA A 136 10.83 -16.52 -2.02
CA ALA A 136 9.96 -16.40 -3.18
C ALA A 136 9.31 -15.02 -3.31
N ILE A 137 8.86 -14.43 -2.21
CA ILE A 137 8.29 -13.07 -2.22
C ILE A 137 9.35 -12.02 -2.56
N VAL A 138 10.55 -12.14 -2.00
CA VAL A 138 11.66 -11.22 -2.30
C VAL A 138 12.05 -11.31 -3.78
N GLU A 139 12.20 -12.53 -4.31
CA GLU A 139 12.52 -12.74 -5.72
C GLU A 139 11.41 -12.23 -6.65
N ALA A 140 10.14 -12.39 -6.27
CA ALA A 140 9.01 -11.89 -7.03
C ALA A 140 8.94 -10.36 -7.06
N VAL A 141 9.28 -9.67 -5.95
CA VAL A 141 9.38 -8.21 -5.94
C VAL A 141 10.50 -7.72 -6.85
N ASN A 142 11.64 -8.40 -6.86
CA ASN A 142 12.79 -8.04 -7.71
C ASN A 142 12.58 -8.35 -9.20
N ASN A 143 11.65 -9.26 -9.53
CA ASN A 143 11.39 -9.73 -10.89
C ASN A 143 9.91 -9.63 -11.26
N TYR A 144 9.19 -8.65 -10.70
CA TYR A 144 7.74 -8.56 -10.80
C TYR A 144 7.24 -8.46 -12.25
N ASP A 145 8.08 -7.99 -13.17
CA ASP A 145 7.81 -7.80 -14.59
C ASP A 145 8.28 -8.97 -15.47
N LYS A 146 8.70 -10.09 -14.89
CA LYS A 146 9.19 -11.29 -15.61
C LYS A 146 8.25 -12.49 -15.37
N PRO A 147 7.22 -12.69 -16.20
CA PRO A 147 6.22 -13.74 -16.00
C PRO A 147 6.80 -15.15 -15.85
N GLU A 148 7.85 -15.48 -16.62
CA GLU A 148 8.47 -16.81 -16.55
C GLU A 148 9.19 -17.03 -15.22
N VAL A 149 9.88 -16.01 -14.71
CA VAL A 149 10.54 -16.06 -13.40
C VAL A 149 9.50 -16.20 -12.29
N LEU A 150 8.41 -15.43 -12.34
CA LEU A 150 7.31 -15.54 -11.38
C LEU A 150 6.66 -16.94 -11.38
N ALA A 151 6.50 -17.54 -12.56
CA ALA A 151 5.95 -18.88 -12.70
C ALA A 151 6.88 -19.92 -12.06
N GLU A 152 8.20 -19.81 -12.24
CA GLU A 152 9.17 -20.72 -11.60
C GLU A 152 9.20 -20.55 -10.08
N ILE A 153 9.27 -19.30 -9.59
CA ILE A 153 9.30 -18.98 -8.15
C ILE A 153 8.05 -19.51 -7.43
N SER A 154 6.90 -19.51 -8.11
CA SER A 154 5.64 -19.95 -7.54
C SER A 154 5.51 -21.47 -7.38
N LYS A 155 6.48 -22.26 -7.87
CA LYS A 155 6.42 -23.74 -7.83
C LYS A 155 6.90 -24.31 -6.50
N GLY A 156 6.20 -25.35 -6.03
CA GLY A 156 6.63 -26.17 -4.91
C GLY A 156 6.78 -25.40 -3.60
N LEU A 157 6.02 -24.32 -3.40
CA LEU A 157 6.03 -23.52 -2.17
C LEU A 157 5.34 -24.22 -0.98
N GLY A 158 4.52 -25.24 -1.27
CA GLY A 158 3.67 -25.89 -0.28
C GLY A 158 2.37 -25.11 -0.05
N ASP A 159 1.68 -25.45 1.03
CA ASP A 159 0.44 -24.79 1.43
C ASP A 159 0.71 -23.35 1.88
N GLN A 160 -0.11 -22.44 1.36
CA GLN A 160 -0.07 -21.02 1.67
C GLN A 160 -0.93 -20.73 2.91
N MET A 161 -0.80 -19.50 3.43
CA MET A 161 -1.72 -18.99 4.46
C MET A 161 -3.17 -19.20 4.01
N LYS A 162 -3.99 -19.80 4.88
CA LYS A 162 -5.44 -19.90 4.62
C LYS A 162 -6.04 -18.51 4.68
N GLY A 163 -6.58 -18.07 3.54
CA GLY A 163 -7.26 -16.79 3.44
C GLY A 163 -8.57 -16.76 4.22
N ILE A 164 -8.91 -15.60 4.77
CA ILE A 164 -10.22 -15.30 5.34
C ILE A 164 -10.91 -14.33 4.38
N ASP A 165 -12.12 -14.65 3.92
CA ASP A 165 -12.87 -13.70 3.12
C ASP A 165 -13.22 -12.48 3.97
N ILE A 166 -12.76 -11.30 3.55
CA ILE A 166 -13.01 -10.03 4.24
C ILE A 166 -14.52 -9.78 4.42
N ARG A 167 -15.37 -10.30 3.52
CA ARG A 167 -16.84 -10.17 3.62
C ARG A 167 -17.44 -10.88 4.82
N THR A 168 -16.72 -11.81 5.43
CA THR A 168 -17.18 -12.54 6.62
C THR A 168 -16.71 -11.90 7.93
N LEU A 169 -15.86 -10.86 7.86
CA LEU A 169 -15.40 -10.13 9.03
C LEU A 169 -16.48 -9.13 9.50
N SER A 170 -16.66 -9.04 10.81
CA SER A 170 -17.45 -7.97 11.42
C SER A 170 -16.70 -6.64 11.40
N ASP A 171 -17.43 -5.53 11.61
CA ASP A 171 -16.84 -4.18 11.70
C ASP A 171 -15.75 -4.07 12.79
N VAL A 172 -15.86 -4.86 13.86
CA VAL A 172 -14.91 -4.88 14.98
C VAL A 172 -13.61 -5.62 14.61
N GLU A 173 -13.71 -6.62 13.72
CA GLU A 173 -12.57 -7.41 13.25
C GLU A 173 -11.82 -6.74 12.09
N THR A 174 -12.47 -5.78 11.43
CA THR A 174 -11.91 -5.01 10.32
C THR A 174 -10.81 -4.06 10.81
N LEU A 175 -9.57 -4.33 10.43
CA LEU A 175 -8.40 -3.56 10.83
C LEU A 175 -8.20 -2.31 9.98
N GLN A 176 -8.64 -2.32 8.71
CA GLN A 176 -8.44 -1.18 7.82
C GLN A 176 -9.15 0.10 8.26
N THR A 177 -10.21 -0.01 9.06
CA THR A 177 -10.99 1.12 9.59
C THR A 177 -10.40 1.68 10.89
N ARG A 178 -9.46 0.98 11.53
CA ARG A 178 -8.83 1.42 12.78
C ARG A 178 -7.83 2.55 12.52
N GLY A 179 -7.81 3.53 13.43
CA GLY A 179 -6.90 4.68 13.41
C GLY A 179 -7.11 5.60 12.20
N TRP A 180 -8.05 6.55 12.32
CA TRP A 180 -8.50 7.51 11.29
C TRP A 180 -9.13 6.89 10.03
#